data_AF-A0A957TY50-F1
#
_entry.id   AF-A0A957TY50-F1
#
_cell.length_a   1.000
_cell.length_b   1.000
_cell.length_c   1.000
_cell.angle_alpha   90.00
_cell.angle_beta   90.00
_cell.angle_gamma   90.00
#
_symmetry.space_group_name_H-M   'P 1'
#
loop_
_entity.id
_entity.type
_entity.pdbx_description
1 polymer ?
#
loop_
_entity_poly.entity_id
_entity_poly.type
_entity_poly.pdbx_seq_one_letter_code
_entity_poly.pdbx_strand_id
1 'polypeptide(L)'
;MNHLQIRLLGNFAIEYNGEPLASLTSPRLQSVFAYLVLHCCEPQPRQYVAFQLWPDSTEQQARNNLRKVLHQLRSALTDSTTDPAHGADSWLLADAQRIQWQPTLPCTVDSFAFEAKLRQVDEMAPHDLDGQQQALEDAVSFYYGDLLPACYDEWIAPERERLRHRLIEALEQLVQLCEDQRSYLTAIHYAQQLLQQDPLHEATYRRLMRLYMLADNRAAALQTYQTCLALLQQELGVKPGPETQHAYAQLLAMEIPAVPHPRRDRVVSGTAQL
;
A
#
# COMPACT_ATOMS: atom_id res chain seq x y z
N MET A 1 9.64 10.76 27.88
CA MET A 1 10.05 11.55 26.70
C MET A 1 8.78 11.88 25.96
N ASN A 2 8.57 13.14 25.62
CA ASN A 2 7.39 13.52 24.86
C ASN A 2 7.51 12.98 23.43
N HIS A 3 6.48 12.33 22.91
CA HIS A 3 6.53 11.69 21.60
C HIS A 3 5.21 11.88 20.85
N LEU A 4 5.31 12.34 19.60
CA LEU A 4 4.16 12.52 18.72
C LEU A 4 4.07 11.34 17.74
N GLN A 5 2.95 10.63 17.74
CA GLN A 5 2.65 9.60 16.75
C GLN A 5 1.63 10.14 15.76
N ILE A 6 1.94 10.01 14.47
CA ILE A 6 1.15 10.54 13.37
C ILE A 6 0.85 9.38 12.43
N ARG A 7 -0.44 9.17 12.18
CA ARG A 7 -0.94 8.23 11.19
C ARG A 7 -1.49 8.98 9.98
N LEU A 8 -0.89 8.76 8.83
CA LEU A 8 -1.28 9.33 7.53
C LEU A 8 -1.69 8.25 6.53
N LEU A 9 -1.27 7.00 6.71
CA LEU A 9 -1.62 5.86 5.86
C LEU A 9 -2.95 5.26 6.33
N GLY A 10 -4.03 5.53 5.59
CA GLY A 10 -5.38 5.24 6.02
C GLY A 10 -5.97 6.37 6.86
N ASN A 11 -6.65 6.04 7.96
CA ASN A 11 -7.36 7.04 8.75
C ASN A 11 -6.39 7.96 9.49
N PHE A 12 -6.52 9.26 9.24
CA PHE A 12 -5.74 10.29 9.92
C PHE A 12 -5.94 10.23 11.43
N ALA A 13 -4.84 10.11 12.17
CA ALA A 13 -4.85 10.17 13.62
C ALA A 13 -3.53 10.75 14.12
N ILE A 14 -3.60 11.49 15.24
CA ILE A 14 -2.44 12.02 15.92
C ILE A 14 -2.59 11.71 17.40
N GLU A 15 -1.52 11.21 18.00
CA GLU A 15 -1.44 10.88 19.41
C GLU A 15 -0.19 11.54 19.99
N TYR A 16 -0.33 12.19 21.14
CA TYR A 16 0.79 12.75 21.89
C TYR A 16 0.89 12.03 23.21
N ASN A 17 2.02 11.37 23.47
CA ASN A 17 2.22 10.55 24.66
C ASN A 17 1.13 9.48 24.84
N GLY A 18 0.58 8.95 23.73
CA GLY A 18 -0.47 7.93 23.72
C GLY A 18 -1.90 8.48 23.85
N GLU A 19 -2.08 9.80 24.02
CA GLU A 19 -3.39 10.43 24.09
C GLU A 19 -3.77 11.05 22.74
N PRO A 20 -4.99 10.80 22.22
CA PRO A 20 -5.41 11.30 20.92
C PRO A 20 -5.59 12.83 20.90
N LEU A 21 -5.01 13.49 19.90
CA LEU A 21 -5.21 14.90 19.63
C LEU A 21 -6.51 15.13 18.86
N ALA A 22 -7.63 15.18 19.60
CA ALA A 22 -8.95 15.37 19.02
C ALA A 22 -9.20 16.78 18.43
N SER A 23 -8.28 17.73 18.59
CA SER A 23 -8.42 19.12 18.14
C SER A 23 -8.26 19.30 16.62
N LEU A 24 -7.65 18.35 15.92
CA LEU A 24 -7.36 18.40 14.49
C LEU A 24 -8.45 17.74 13.64
N THR A 25 -9.68 18.25 13.74
CA THR A 25 -10.87 17.66 13.09
C THR A 25 -11.14 18.18 11.68
N SER A 26 -10.67 19.39 11.35
CA SER A 26 -10.95 20.01 10.05
C SER A 26 -10.12 19.36 8.93
N PRO A 27 -10.72 18.87 7.83
CA PRO A 27 -9.98 18.26 6.72
C PRO A 27 -8.90 19.18 6.14
N ARG A 28 -9.18 20.49 6.06
CA ARG A 28 -8.20 21.48 5.60
C ARG A 28 -7.03 21.60 6.57
N LEU A 29 -7.29 21.56 7.88
CA LEU A 29 -6.26 21.62 8.91
C LEU A 29 -5.38 20.36 8.88
N GLN A 30 -5.99 19.19 8.69
CA GLN A 30 -5.29 17.91 8.50
C GLN A 30 -4.41 17.93 7.25
N SER A 31 -4.92 18.43 6.12
CA SER A 31 -4.14 18.56 4.88
C SER A 31 -2.92 19.47 5.06
N VAL A 32 -3.09 20.66 5.65
CA VAL A 32 -1.97 21.58 5.93
C VAL A 32 -0.95 20.94 6.87
N PHE A 33 -1.41 20.28 7.93
CA PHE A 33 -0.53 19.58 8.86
C PHE A 33 0.27 18.49 8.15
N ALA A 34 -0.40 17.61 7.42
CA ALA A 34 0.25 16.51 6.73
C ALA A 34 1.21 16.99 5.65
N TYR A 35 0.87 18.06 4.92
CA TYR A 35 1.78 18.70 3.97
C TYR A 35 3.08 19.11 4.67
N LEU A 36 3.00 19.80 5.82
CA LEU A 36 4.17 20.27 6.55
C LEU A 36 5.00 19.13 7.13
N VAL A 37 4.35 18.07 7.60
CA VAL A 37 5.02 16.88 8.14
C VAL A 37 5.73 16.12 7.03
N LEU A 38 5.08 15.87 5.89
CA LEU A 38 5.68 15.15 4.76
C LEU A 38 6.84 15.93 4.11
N HIS A 39 6.83 17.26 4.21
CA HIS A 39 7.90 18.14 3.70
C HIS A 39 8.79 18.69 4.82
N CYS A 40 8.91 17.98 5.95
CA CYS A 40 9.62 18.48 7.14
C CYS A 40 11.13 18.65 6.94
N CYS A 41 11.74 17.99 5.95
CA CYS A 41 13.18 18.05 5.72
C CYS A 41 13.69 19.44 5.31
N GLU A 42 12.85 20.26 4.68
CA GLU A 42 13.26 21.58 4.17
C GLU A 42 12.23 22.69 4.45
N PRO A 43 12.67 23.92 4.78
CA PRO A 43 11.77 25.06 4.92
C PRO A 43 11.03 25.42 3.63
N GLN A 44 9.70 25.41 3.69
CA GLN A 44 8.83 25.66 2.54
C GLN A 44 8.47 27.15 2.41
N PRO A 45 8.51 27.75 1.20
CA PRO A 45 8.03 29.12 1.00
C PRO A 45 6.52 29.22 1.28
N ARG A 46 6.11 30.14 2.15
CA ARG A 46 4.70 30.34 2.54
C ARG A 46 3.79 30.63 1.34
N GLN A 47 4.31 31.37 0.37
CA GLN A 47 3.58 31.69 -0.86
C GLN A 47 3.29 30.42 -1.66
N TYR A 48 4.29 29.53 -1.82
CA TYR A 48 4.14 28.25 -2.51
C TYR A 48 3.11 27.36 -1.80
N VAL A 49 3.26 27.17 -0.49
CA VAL A 49 2.33 26.35 0.31
C VAL A 49 0.90 26.91 0.26
N ALA A 50 0.75 28.25 0.27
CA ALA A 50 -0.56 28.88 0.15
C ALA A 50 -1.22 28.60 -1.21
N PHE A 51 -0.50 28.72 -2.31
CA PHE A 51 -1.07 28.43 -3.63
C PHE A 51 -1.36 26.93 -3.82
N GLN A 52 -0.49 26.05 -3.31
CA GLN A 52 -0.68 24.61 -3.41
C GLN A 52 -1.95 24.14 -2.68
N LEU A 53 -2.27 24.74 -1.52
CA LEU A 53 -3.42 24.36 -0.70
C LEU A 53 -4.71 25.13 -1.04
N TRP A 54 -4.60 26.24 -1.77
CA TRP A 54 -5.74 27.05 -2.23
C TRP A 54 -5.54 27.50 -3.68
N PRO A 55 -5.53 26.57 -4.65
CA PRO A 55 -5.22 26.88 -6.05
C PRO A 55 -6.23 27.86 -6.68
N ASP A 56 -7.50 27.79 -6.26
CA ASP A 56 -8.58 28.64 -6.80
C ASP A 56 -8.68 30.03 -6.15
N SER A 57 -7.79 30.34 -5.21
CA SER A 57 -7.80 31.63 -4.49
C SER A 57 -6.84 32.64 -5.08
N THR A 58 -7.18 33.93 -4.97
CA THR A 58 -6.19 34.99 -5.22
C THR A 58 -5.02 34.87 -4.25
N GLU A 59 -3.85 35.39 -4.63
CA GLU A 59 -2.65 35.34 -3.79
C GLU A 59 -2.86 35.89 -2.37
N GLN A 60 -3.58 37.01 -2.26
CA GLN A 60 -3.84 37.63 -0.97
C GLN A 60 -4.79 36.77 -0.12
N GLN A 61 -5.81 36.16 -0.73
CA GLN A 61 -6.73 35.25 -0.03
C GLN A 61 -6.01 33.97 0.41
N ALA A 62 -5.23 33.34 -0.47
CA ALA A 62 -4.47 32.12 -0.16
C ALA A 62 -3.53 32.34 1.03
N ARG A 63 -2.75 33.44 1.03
CA ARG A 63 -1.87 33.79 2.16
C ARG A 63 -2.63 34.06 3.46
N ASN A 64 -3.78 34.73 3.38
CA ASN A 64 -4.62 34.98 4.54
C ASN A 64 -5.23 33.68 5.10
N ASN A 65 -5.67 32.77 4.23
CA ASN A 65 -6.18 31.45 4.62
C ASN A 65 -5.09 30.62 5.29
N LEU A 66 -3.90 30.55 4.68
CA LEU A 66 -2.75 29.87 5.28
C LEU A 66 -2.42 30.42 6.67
N ARG A 67 -2.39 31.75 6.85
CA ARG A 67 -2.14 32.36 8.17
C ARG A 67 -3.19 31.92 9.20
N LYS A 68 -4.48 31.91 8.84
CA LYS A 68 -5.56 31.50 9.74
C LYS A 68 -5.42 30.03 10.14
N VAL A 69 -5.18 29.14 9.17
CA VAL A 69 -5.06 27.70 9.43
C VAL A 69 -3.80 27.38 10.23
N LEU A 70 -2.68 28.05 9.97
CA LEU A 70 -1.47 27.89 10.79
C LEU A 70 -1.67 28.36 12.24
N HIS A 71 -2.45 29.42 12.45
CA HIS A 71 -2.80 29.86 13.80
C HIS A 71 -3.64 28.80 14.52
N GLN A 72 -4.69 28.28 13.85
CA GLN A 72 -5.51 27.19 14.38
C GLN A 72 -4.69 25.93 14.67
N LEU A 73 -3.74 25.59 13.79
CA LEU A 73 -2.86 24.43 13.95
C LEU A 73 -1.99 24.58 15.20
N ARG A 74 -1.40 25.75 15.40
CA ARG A 74 -0.58 26.03 16.60
C ARG A 74 -1.42 25.95 17.87
N SER A 75 -2.60 26.56 17.89
CA SER A 75 -3.50 26.49 19.05
C SER A 75 -3.89 25.04 19.36
N ALA A 76 -4.32 24.28 18.34
CA ALA A 76 -4.71 22.88 18.49
C ALA A 76 -3.58 22.02 19.07
N LEU A 77 -2.34 22.19 18.61
CA LEU A 77 -1.19 21.47 19.14
C LEU A 77 -0.86 21.91 20.57
N THR A 78 -0.84 23.21 20.83
CA THR A 78 -0.47 23.77 22.15
C THR A 78 -1.48 23.39 23.23
N ASP A 79 -2.78 23.53 22.95
CA ASP A 79 -3.85 23.26 23.91
C ASP A 79 -3.90 21.77 24.28
N SER A 80 -3.46 20.90 23.37
CA SER A 80 -3.46 19.45 23.56
C SER A 80 -2.17 18.94 24.18
N THR A 81 -1.10 19.74 24.19
CA THR A 81 0.17 19.39 24.81
C THR A 81 0.35 20.22 26.09
N THR A 82 -0.04 19.66 27.23
CA THR A 82 0.07 20.27 28.58
C THR A 82 1.53 20.38 29.07
N ASP A 83 2.49 20.57 28.16
CA ASP A 83 3.89 20.71 28.51
C ASP A 83 4.34 22.18 28.49
N PRO A 84 4.61 22.80 29.65
CA PRO A 84 5.10 24.17 29.72
C PRO A 84 6.48 24.38 29.08
N ALA A 85 7.23 23.31 28.76
CA ALA A 85 8.49 23.40 28.01
C ALA A 85 8.29 23.60 26.49
N HIS A 86 7.13 23.23 25.94
CA HIS A 86 6.80 23.31 24.52
C HIS A 86 5.72 24.39 24.30
N GLY A 87 6.14 25.66 24.30
CA GLY A 87 5.25 26.78 23.95
C GLY A 87 4.74 26.69 22.51
N ALA A 88 3.72 27.48 22.14
CA ALA A 88 3.06 27.41 20.83
C ALA A 88 3.97 27.56 19.59
N ASP A 89 5.16 28.11 19.75
CA ASP A 89 6.18 28.26 18.70
C ASP A 89 7.14 27.07 18.59
N SER A 90 7.01 26.03 19.42
CA SER A 90 7.91 24.86 19.39
C SER A 90 7.61 23.90 18.24
N TRP A 91 6.36 23.86 17.75
CA TRP A 91 5.91 22.88 16.74
C TRP A 91 6.24 23.25 15.30
N LEU A 92 6.29 24.55 15.00
CA LEU A 92 6.46 25.08 13.66
C LEU A 92 7.51 26.18 13.64
N LEU A 93 8.59 25.98 12.90
CA LEU A 93 9.51 27.04 12.55
C LEU A 93 8.85 27.90 11.46
N ALA A 94 8.53 29.14 11.77
CA ALA A 94 7.93 30.05 10.79
C ALA A 94 8.46 31.46 10.91
N ASP A 95 8.72 32.07 9.75
CA ASP A 95 8.98 33.49 9.62
C ASP A 95 7.99 34.13 8.62
N ALA A 96 8.28 35.35 8.15
CA ALA A 96 7.44 36.06 7.20
C ALA A 96 7.36 35.39 5.81
N GLN A 97 8.34 34.58 5.43
CA GLN A 97 8.51 34.00 4.10
C GLN A 97 8.46 32.47 4.08
N ARG A 98 8.88 31.79 5.16
CA ARG A 98 9.03 30.33 5.21
C ARG A 98 8.30 29.71 6.39
N ILE A 99 7.91 28.45 6.21
CA ILE A 99 7.30 27.59 7.21
C ILE A 99 7.91 26.19 7.12
N GLN A 100 8.12 25.56 8.26
CA GLN A 100 8.62 24.20 8.36
C GLN A 100 8.04 23.54 9.60
N TRP A 101 7.75 22.24 9.50
CA TRP A 101 7.59 21.42 10.70
C TRP A 101 8.90 21.37 11.48
N GLN A 102 8.86 21.50 12.81
CA GLN A 102 10.07 21.54 13.62
C GLN A 102 10.85 20.20 13.51
N PRO A 103 12.05 20.17 12.90
CA PRO A 103 12.76 18.91 12.63
C PRO A 103 13.30 18.23 13.87
N THR A 104 13.51 18.98 14.96
CA THR A 104 14.07 18.46 16.22
C THR A 104 13.02 17.80 17.12
N LEU A 105 11.74 17.87 16.76
CA LEU A 105 10.70 17.24 17.57
C LEU A 105 10.67 15.72 17.35
N PRO A 106 10.72 14.93 18.43
CA PRO A 106 10.53 13.48 18.34
C PRO A 106 9.11 13.19 17.84
N CYS A 107 9.01 12.77 16.58
CA CYS A 107 7.77 12.32 15.97
C CYS A 107 7.99 11.04 15.17
N THR A 108 7.00 10.15 15.22
CA THR A 108 6.91 9.00 14.31
C THR A 108 5.75 9.22 13.38
N VAL A 109 6.02 9.17 12.08
CA VAL A 109 5.02 9.19 11.03
C VAL A 109 5.02 7.80 10.40
N ASP A 110 3.87 7.16 10.32
CA ASP A 110 3.73 5.82 9.74
C ASP A 110 4.28 5.72 8.30
N SER A 111 4.07 6.75 7.47
CA SER A 111 4.65 6.81 6.12
C SER A 111 6.17 6.82 6.14
N PHE A 112 6.79 7.53 7.08
CA PHE A 112 8.26 7.55 7.22
C PHE A 112 8.78 6.23 7.80
N ALA A 113 8.03 5.59 8.69
CA ALA A 113 8.37 4.28 9.24
C ALA A 113 8.31 3.20 8.15
N PHE A 114 7.27 3.22 7.32
CA PHE A 114 7.13 2.40 6.11
C PHE A 114 8.36 2.54 5.19
N GLU A 115 8.69 3.78 4.80
CA GLU A 115 9.83 4.04 3.91
C GLU A 115 11.18 3.68 4.52
N ALA A 116 11.36 3.92 5.83
CA ALA A 116 12.57 3.54 6.54
C ALA A 116 12.79 2.03 6.51
N LYS A 117 11.73 1.24 6.68
CA LYS A 117 11.80 -0.23 6.57
C LYS A 117 12.15 -0.69 5.17
N LEU A 118 11.59 -0.07 4.13
CA LEU A 118 11.96 -0.40 2.75
C LEU A 118 13.41 -0.02 2.43
N ARG A 119 13.90 1.13 2.90
CA ARG A 119 15.33 1.48 2.76
C ARG A 119 16.23 0.50 3.49
N GLN A 120 15.80 0.01 4.66
CA GLN A 120 16.53 -1.00 5.39
C GLN A 120 16.71 -2.27 4.55
N VAL A 121 15.67 -2.71 3.83
CA VAL A 121 15.74 -3.85 2.89
C VAL A 121 16.73 -3.56 1.75
N ASP A 122 16.67 -2.36 1.15
CA ASP A 122 17.57 -1.96 0.06
C ASP A 122 19.06 -1.97 0.48
N GLU A 123 19.35 -1.75 1.76
CA GLU A 123 20.70 -1.74 2.35
C GLU A 123 21.16 -3.11 2.87
N MET A 124 20.25 -4.09 2.98
CA MET A 124 20.57 -5.42 3.51
C MET A 124 21.42 -6.25 2.54
N ALA A 125 22.20 -7.17 3.12
CA ALA A 125 22.96 -8.11 2.32
C ALA A 125 22.02 -9.08 1.57
N PRO A 126 22.28 -9.43 0.29
CA PRO A 126 21.38 -10.27 -0.52
C PRO A 126 21.09 -11.68 0.04
N HIS A 127 21.89 -12.13 1.00
CA HIS A 127 21.80 -13.47 1.61
C HIS A 127 21.05 -13.49 2.94
N ASP A 128 20.71 -12.33 3.51
CA ASP A 128 19.89 -12.23 4.72
C ASP A 128 18.40 -12.22 4.37
N LEU A 129 17.91 -13.35 3.83
CA LEU A 129 16.52 -13.46 3.35
C LEU A 129 15.51 -13.33 4.49
N ASP A 130 15.84 -13.86 5.68
CA ASP A 130 14.97 -13.79 6.86
C ASP A 130 14.86 -12.34 7.36
N GLY A 131 15.98 -11.61 7.42
CA GLY A 131 16.00 -10.18 7.77
C GLY A 131 15.23 -9.32 6.76
N GLN A 132 15.40 -9.59 5.46
CA GLN A 132 14.67 -8.91 4.40
C GLN A 132 13.17 -9.15 4.50
N GLN A 133 12.75 -10.41 4.69
CA GLN A 133 11.35 -10.73 4.87
C GLN A 133 10.76 -9.98 6.08
N GLN A 134 11.38 -10.05 7.25
CA GLN A 134 10.87 -9.37 8.44
C GLN A 134 10.75 -7.85 8.23
N ALA A 135 11.74 -7.22 7.59
CA ALA A 135 11.68 -5.79 7.32
C ALA A 135 10.59 -5.41 6.31
N LEU A 136 10.33 -6.24 5.29
CA LEU A 136 9.21 -6.07 4.37
C LEU A 136 7.86 -6.25 5.07
N GLU A 137 7.71 -7.26 5.93
CA GLU A 137 6.49 -7.48 6.71
C GLU A 137 6.20 -6.30 7.65
N ASP A 138 7.23 -5.82 8.35
CA ASP A 138 7.15 -4.61 9.16
C ASP A 138 6.71 -3.40 8.31
N ALA A 139 7.28 -3.22 7.11
CA ALA A 139 6.89 -2.14 6.20
C ALA A 139 5.40 -2.23 5.87
N VAL A 140 4.94 -3.36 5.33
CA VAL A 140 3.53 -3.56 4.96
C VAL A 140 2.59 -3.33 6.15
N SER A 141 3.02 -3.67 7.37
CA SER A 141 2.22 -3.44 8.59
C SER A 141 1.95 -1.95 8.91
N PHE A 142 2.75 -1.01 8.39
CA PHE A 142 2.51 0.42 8.53
C PHE A 142 1.50 0.96 7.51
N TYR A 143 1.21 0.22 6.44
CA TYR A 143 0.35 0.65 5.35
C TYR A 143 -1.09 0.13 5.53
N TYR A 144 -1.89 0.86 6.31
CA TYR A 144 -3.30 0.51 6.57
C TYR A 144 -4.28 0.97 5.47
N GLY A 145 -3.82 1.83 4.56
CA GLY A 145 -4.60 2.35 3.44
C GLY A 145 -3.89 3.52 2.78
N ASP A 146 -4.54 4.06 1.74
CA ASP A 146 -4.03 5.21 0.99
C ASP A 146 -3.61 6.36 1.89
N LEU A 147 -2.59 7.11 1.46
CA LEU A 147 -2.17 8.34 2.13
C LEU A 147 -3.31 9.37 2.14
N LEU A 148 -3.80 9.70 3.34
CA LEU A 148 -4.89 10.64 3.62
C LEU A 148 -6.09 10.44 2.66
N PRO A 149 -6.87 9.35 2.78
CA PRO A 149 -7.91 9.00 1.82
C PRO A 149 -9.04 10.04 1.75
N ALA A 150 -9.25 10.80 2.83
CA ALA A 150 -10.21 11.90 2.91
C ALA A 150 -9.67 13.25 2.35
N CYS A 151 -8.40 13.30 1.94
CA CYS A 151 -7.81 14.48 1.32
C CYS A 151 -7.89 14.37 -0.22
N TYR A 152 -8.44 15.42 -0.83
CA TYR A 152 -8.65 15.54 -2.27
C TYR A 152 -7.80 16.65 -2.91
N ASP A 153 -6.85 17.21 -2.17
CA ASP A 153 -5.97 18.25 -2.70
C ASP A 153 -4.99 17.66 -3.73
N GLU A 154 -4.74 18.36 -4.83
CA GLU A 154 -3.91 17.85 -5.94
C GLU A 154 -2.49 17.45 -5.54
N TRP A 155 -1.93 18.10 -4.51
CA TRP A 155 -0.58 17.82 -4.02
C TRP A 155 -0.39 16.41 -3.48
N ILE A 156 -1.47 15.77 -2.98
CA ILE A 156 -1.37 14.44 -2.35
C ILE A 156 -1.27 13.31 -3.37
N ALA A 157 -1.81 13.53 -4.58
CA ALA A 157 -1.88 12.51 -5.62
C ALA A 157 -0.51 11.88 -5.97
N PRO A 158 0.55 12.67 -6.26
CA PRO A 158 1.87 12.09 -6.54
C PRO A 158 2.47 11.32 -5.35
N GLU A 159 2.27 11.80 -4.12
CA GLU A 159 2.77 11.11 -2.92
C GLU A 159 2.03 9.79 -2.66
N ARG A 160 0.71 9.77 -2.84
CA ARG A 160 -0.11 8.56 -2.71
C ARG A 160 0.33 7.51 -3.73
N GLU A 161 0.50 7.92 -4.98
CA GLU A 161 0.92 7.01 -6.05
C GLU A 161 2.32 6.44 -5.81
N ARG A 162 3.26 7.29 -5.40
CA ARG A 162 4.62 6.89 -5.05
C ARG A 162 4.65 5.85 -3.93
N LEU A 163 3.90 6.07 -2.85
CA LEU A 163 3.83 5.13 -1.73
C LEU A 163 3.10 3.83 -2.10
N ARG A 164 2.03 3.91 -2.91
CA ARG A 164 1.31 2.73 -3.43
C ARG A 164 2.22 1.87 -4.30
N HIS A 165 3.02 2.46 -5.18
CA HIS A 165 4.02 1.73 -5.98
C HIS A 165 5.03 1.01 -5.10
N ARG A 166 5.57 1.69 -4.08
CA ARG A 166 6.51 1.07 -3.12
C ARG A 166 5.87 -0.09 -2.34
N LEU A 167 4.58 0.01 -2.00
CA LEU A 167 3.84 -1.08 -1.36
C LEU A 167 3.70 -2.28 -2.30
N ILE A 168 3.34 -2.05 -3.56
CA ILE A 168 3.23 -3.10 -4.58
C ILE A 168 4.57 -3.84 -4.73
N GLU A 169 5.67 -3.10 -4.88
CA GLU A 169 7.03 -3.68 -4.96
C GLU A 169 7.35 -4.56 -3.73
N ALA A 170 7.03 -4.07 -2.52
CA ALA A 170 7.26 -4.81 -1.28
C ALA A 170 6.42 -6.10 -1.21
N LEU A 171 5.15 -6.03 -1.60
CA LEU A 171 4.25 -7.19 -1.65
C LEU A 171 4.72 -8.21 -2.68
N GLU A 172 5.18 -7.79 -3.87
CA GLU A 172 5.72 -8.72 -4.87
C GLU A 172 6.93 -9.50 -4.36
N GLN A 173 7.83 -8.81 -3.64
CA GLN A 173 8.99 -9.43 -2.99
C GLN A 173 8.57 -10.42 -1.89
N LEU A 174 7.63 -10.04 -1.02
CA LEU A 174 7.11 -10.93 0.02
C LEU A 174 6.47 -12.19 -0.56
N VAL A 175 5.68 -12.05 -1.63
CA VAL A 175 5.08 -13.19 -2.33
C VAL A 175 6.18 -14.12 -2.86
N GLN A 176 7.23 -13.57 -3.48
CA GLN A 176 8.34 -14.35 -4.02
C GLN A 176 9.10 -15.09 -2.92
N LEU A 177 9.51 -14.39 -1.86
CA LEU A 177 10.21 -14.98 -0.71
C LEU A 177 9.40 -16.11 -0.07
N CYS A 178 8.10 -15.87 0.17
CA CYS A 178 7.22 -16.88 0.74
C CYS A 178 7.02 -18.08 -0.20
N GLU A 179 6.91 -17.86 -1.52
CA GLU A 179 6.82 -18.96 -2.49
C GLU A 179 8.09 -19.82 -2.51
N ASP A 180 9.27 -19.19 -2.50
CA ASP A 180 10.57 -19.88 -2.50
C ASP A 180 10.79 -20.72 -1.23
N GLN A 181 10.32 -20.22 -0.09
CA GLN A 181 10.30 -20.95 1.17
C GLN A 181 9.17 -21.99 1.29
N ARG A 182 8.33 -22.12 0.25
CA ARG A 182 7.13 -22.98 0.21
C ARG A 182 6.06 -22.63 1.26
N SER A 183 6.08 -21.40 1.76
CA SER A 183 5.06 -20.84 2.65
C SER A 183 3.88 -20.32 1.84
N TYR A 184 3.20 -21.23 1.12
CA TYR A 184 2.23 -20.86 0.09
C TYR A 184 1.02 -20.09 0.62
N LEU A 185 0.54 -20.39 1.83
CA LEU A 185 -0.60 -19.68 2.42
C LEU A 185 -0.26 -18.21 2.71
N THR A 186 0.96 -17.94 3.18
CA THR A 186 1.45 -16.57 3.40
C THR A 186 1.68 -15.84 2.08
N ALA A 187 2.23 -16.54 1.07
CA ALA A 187 2.35 -15.98 -0.28
C ALA A 187 0.98 -15.61 -0.88
N ILE A 188 -0.05 -16.45 -0.67
CA ILE A 188 -1.42 -16.16 -1.10
C ILE A 188 -1.95 -14.91 -0.41
N HIS A 189 -1.72 -14.77 0.90
CA HIS A 189 -2.15 -13.59 1.66
C HIS A 189 -1.60 -12.29 1.06
N TYR A 190 -0.28 -12.22 0.81
CA TYR A 190 0.33 -11.04 0.20
C TYR A 190 -0.09 -10.82 -1.25
N ALA A 191 -0.30 -11.88 -2.03
CA ALA A 191 -0.78 -11.75 -3.41
C ALA A 191 -2.24 -11.26 -3.46
N GLN A 192 -3.08 -11.62 -2.49
CA GLN A 192 -4.43 -11.06 -2.35
C GLN A 192 -4.39 -9.58 -1.97
N GLN A 193 -3.49 -9.16 -1.06
CA GLN A 193 -3.28 -7.75 -0.76
C GLN A 193 -2.84 -6.97 -2.00
N LEU A 194 -1.98 -7.55 -2.83
CA LEU A 194 -1.55 -6.90 -4.07
C LEU A 194 -2.70 -6.69 -5.06
N LEU A 195 -3.65 -7.63 -5.15
CA LEU A 195 -4.89 -7.42 -5.93
C LEU A 195 -5.83 -6.35 -5.34
N GLN A 196 -5.73 -6.04 -4.05
CA GLN A 196 -6.47 -4.90 -3.49
C GLN A 196 -5.89 -3.56 -3.97
N GLN A 197 -4.58 -3.52 -4.27
CA GLN A 197 -3.88 -2.32 -4.75
C GLN A 197 -3.95 -2.17 -6.27
N ASP A 198 -3.93 -3.28 -7.00
CA ASP A 198 -4.12 -3.33 -8.45
C ASP A 198 -5.04 -4.50 -8.85
N PRO A 199 -6.38 -4.29 -8.81
CA PRO A 199 -7.35 -5.33 -9.12
C PRO A 199 -7.29 -5.86 -10.55
N LEU A 200 -6.70 -5.10 -11.48
CA LEU A 200 -6.63 -5.46 -12.90
C LEU A 200 -5.29 -6.15 -13.27
N HIS A 201 -4.40 -6.37 -12.29
CA HIS A 201 -3.11 -6.99 -12.54
C HIS A 201 -3.23 -8.51 -12.81
N GLU A 202 -3.37 -8.87 -14.08
CA GLU A 202 -3.51 -10.26 -14.53
C GLU A 202 -2.37 -11.19 -14.05
N ALA A 203 -1.14 -10.67 -13.95
CA ALA A 203 0.00 -11.47 -13.51
C ALA A 203 -0.17 -11.98 -12.07
N THR A 204 -0.80 -11.18 -11.19
CA THR A 204 -1.10 -11.59 -9.81
C THR A 204 -2.16 -12.69 -9.76
N TYR A 205 -3.20 -12.61 -10.60
CA TYR A 205 -4.16 -13.72 -10.72
C TYR A 205 -3.49 -15.01 -11.18
N ARG A 206 -2.57 -14.94 -12.16
CA ARG A 206 -1.78 -16.10 -12.58
C ARG A 206 -0.94 -16.67 -11.44
N ARG A 207 -0.30 -15.80 -10.65
CA ARG A 207 0.48 -16.21 -9.50
C ARG A 207 -0.40 -16.85 -8.42
N LEU A 208 -1.55 -16.27 -8.09
CA LEU A 208 -2.52 -16.85 -7.16
C LEU A 208 -3.04 -18.22 -7.62
N MET A 209 -3.37 -18.38 -8.90
CA MET A 209 -3.77 -19.68 -9.46
C MET A 209 -2.69 -20.75 -9.21
N ARG A 210 -1.43 -20.41 -9.45
CA ARG A 210 -0.28 -21.29 -9.21
C ARG A 210 -0.09 -21.59 -7.71
N LEU A 211 -0.12 -20.57 -6.86
CA LEU A 211 0.05 -20.73 -5.42
C LEU A 211 -1.06 -21.60 -4.80
N TYR A 212 -2.31 -21.41 -5.23
CA TYR A 212 -3.42 -22.27 -4.81
C TYR A 212 -3.24 -23.73 -5.22
N MET A 213 -2.70 -23.99 -6.42
CA MET A 213 -2.35 -25.35 -6.83
C MET A 213 -1.22 -25.95 -5.99
N LEU A 214 -0.19 -25.17 -5.67
CA LEU A 214 0.91 -25.61 -4.80
C LEU A 214 0.44 -25.89 -3.36
N ALA A 215 -0.61 -25.20 -2.92
CA ALA A 215 -1.30 -25.42 -1.65
C ALA A 215 -2.42 -26.49 -1.72
N ASP A 216 -2.50 -27.27 -2.81
CA ASP A 216 -3.52 -28.30 -3.05
C ASP A 216 -4.98 -27.82 -2.99
N ASN A 217 -5.21 -26.54 -3.30
CA ASN A 217 -6.53 -25.92 -3.33
C ASN A 217 -6.95 -25.56 -4.77
N ARG A 218 -7.22 -26.60 -5.57
CA ARG A 218 -7.67 -26.47 -6.96
C ARG A 218 -8.93 -25.61 -7.12
N ALA A 219 -9.89 -25.76 -6.21
CA ALA A 219 -11.16 -25.02 -6.27
C ALA A 219 -10.91 -23.51 -6.22
N ALA A 220 -10.03 -23.05 -5.31
CA ALA A 220 -9.66 -21.64 -5.22
C ALA A 220 -8.89 -21.15 -6.46
N ALA A 221 -8.03 -21.99 -7.06
CA ALA A 221 -7.34 -21.65 -8.31
C ALA A 221 -8.34 -21.39 -9.46
N LEU A 222 -9.33 -22.27 -9.64
CA LEU A 222 -10.36 -22.10 -10.67
C LEU A 222 -11.24 -20.88 -10.41
N GLN A 223 -11.62 -20.64 -9.14
CA GLN A 223 -12.38 -19.45 -8.76
C GLN A 223 -11.60 -18.16 -9.03
N THR A 224 -10.28 -18.15 -8.78
CA THR A 224 -9.41 -17.00 -9.05
C THR A 224 -9.47 -16.57 -10.52
N TYR A 225 -9.44 -17.52 -11.45
CA TYR A 225 -9.61 -17.22 -12.88
C TYR A 225 -10.99 -16.63 -13.20
N GLN A 226 -12.06 -17.20 -12.61
CA GLN A 226 -13.42 -16.72 -12.83
C GLN A 226 -13.59 -15.28 -12.33
N THR A 227 -13.00 -14.95 -11.17
CA THR A 227 -12.98 -13.59 -10.64
C THR A 227 -12.25 -12.63 -11.58
N CYS A 228 -11.06 -13.01 -12.07
CA CYS A 228 -10.29 -12.23 -13.05
C CYS A 228 -11.09 -11.95 -14.33
N LEU A 229 -11.68 -13.01 -14.91
CA LEU A 229 -12.52 -12.91 -16.10
C LEU A 229 -13.70 -11.96 -15.90
N ALA A 230 -14.43 -12.11 -14.79
CA ALA A 230 -15.60 -11.28 -14.49
C ALA A 230 -15.20 -9.81 -14.33
N LEU A 231 -14.12 -9.53 -13.60
CA LEU A 231 -13.65 -8.17 -13.36
C LEU A 231 -13.16 -7.49 -14.65
N LEU A 232 -12.32 -8.15 -15.45
CA LEU A 232 -11.84 -7.58 -16.72
C LEU A 232 -12.98 -7.33 -17.71
N GLN A 233 -13.97 -8.23 -17.73
CA GLN A 233 -15.15 -8.03 -18.56
C GLN A 233 -15.99 -6.85 -18.07
N GLN A 234 -16.14 -6.67 -16.76
CA GLN A 234 -16.90 -5.57 -16.17
C GLN A 234 -16.21 -4.21 -16.38
N GLU A 235 -14.92 -4.10 -16.05
CA GLU A 235 -14.21 -2.82 -16.02
C GLU A 235 -13.68 -2.40 -17.40
N LEU A 236 -13.27 -3.36 -18.22
CA LEU A 236 -12.59 -3.09 -19.50
C LEU A 236 -13.33 -3.67 -20.71
N GLY A 237 -14.34 -4.52 -20.53
CA GLY A 237 -15.05 -5.17 -21.64
C GLY A 237 -14.20 -6.19 -22.40
N VAL A 238 -13.09 -6.65 -21.83
CA VAL A 238 -12.14 -7.58 -22.46
C VAL A 238 -12.12 -8.93 -21.75
N LYS A 239 -11.58 -9.94 -22.44
CA LYS A 239 -11.24 -11.24 -21.83
C LYS A 239 -9.80 -11.20 -21.28
N PRO A 240 -9.45 -12.09 -20.34
CA PRO A 240 -8.07 -12.26 -19.90
C PRO A 240 -7.12 -12.49 -21.07
N GLY A 241 -5.88 -12.02 -20.95
CA GLY A 241 -4.83 -12.21 -21.92
C GLY A 241 -4.47 -13.69 -22.16
N PRO A 242 -3.72 -13.99 -23.25
CA PRO A 242 -3.40 -15.35 -23.64
C PRO A 242 -2.62 -16.13 -22.56
N GLU A 243 -1.72 -15.47 -21.82
CA GLU A 243 -0.97 -16.09 -20.72
C GLU A 243 -1.89 -16.53 -19.58
N THR A 244 -2.91 -15.74 -19.27
CA THR A 244 -3.88 -16.03 -18.21
C THR A 244 -4.82 -17.16 -18.62
N GLN A 245 -5.28 -17.14 -19.88
CA GLN A 245 -6.05 -18.24 -20.46
C GLN A 245 -5.24 -19.54 -20.50
N HIS A 246 -3.94 -19.47 -20.83
CA HIS A 246 -3.06 -20.62 -20.86
C HIS A 246 -2.87 -21.23 -19.46
N ALA A 247 -2.63 -20.39 -18.45
CA ALA A 247 -2.54 -20.85 -17.06
C ALA A 247 -3.83 -21.60 -16.65
N TYR A 248 -5.01 -21.06 -16.98
CA TYR A 248 -6.28 -21.73 -16.71
C TYR A 248 -6.45 -23.06 -17.45
N ALA A 249 -6.05 -23.12 -18.73
CA ALA A 249 -6.10 -24.37 -19.50
C ALA A 249 -5.20 -25.46 -18.90
N GLN A 250 -4.02 -25.10 -18.38
CA GLN A 250 -3.14 -26.02 -17.66
C GLN A 250 -3.80 -26.57 -16.39
N LEU A 251 -4.53 -25.72 -15.64
CA LEU A 251 -5.29 -26.17 -14.47
C LEU A 251 -6.30 -27.26 -14.87
N LEU A 252 -7.07 -27.05 -15.94
CA LEU A 252 -8.02 -28.03 -16.45
C LEU A 252 -7.36 -29.32 -16.95
N ALA A 253 -6.18 -29.25 -17.58
CA ALA A 253 -5.50 -30.42 -18.13
C ALA A 253 -4.95 -31.38 -17.05
N MET A 254 -4.65 -30.90 -15.85
CA MET A 254 -4.18 -31.73 -14.72
C MET A 254 -5.26 -32.69 -14.18
N GLU A 255 -6.49 -32.62 -14.67
CA GLU A 255 -7.61 -33.52 -14.31
C GLU A 255 -7.60 -34.86 -15.07
N ILE A 256 -6.78 -35.04 -16.10
CA ILE A 256 -6.83 -36.26 -16.93
C ILE A 256 -5.66 -37.18 -16.59
N PRO A 257 -5.76 -38.09 -15.59
CA PRO A 257 -5.04 -39.34 -15.72
C PRO A 257 -5.61 -40.02 -16.96
N ALA A 258 -4.79 -40.17 -18.00
CA ALA A 258 -5.16 -40.95 -19.16
C ALA A 258 -5.59 -42.34 -18.66
N VAL A 259 -6.89 -42.62 -18.66
CA VAL A 259 -7.40 -43.96 -18.39
C VAL A 259 -6.82 -44.85 -19.49
N PRO A 260 -5.91 -45.79 -19.18
CA PRO A 260 -5.39 -46.69 -20.19
C PRO A 260 -6.58 -47.51 -20.68
N HIS A 261 -6.98 -47.29 -21.93
CA HIS A 261 -8.01 -48.10 -22.56
C HIS A 261 -7.53 -49.55 -22.52
N PRO A 262 -8.31 -50.50 -21.96
CA PRO A 262 -7.94 -51.89 -22.03
C PRO A 262 -7.82 -52.28 -23.50
N ARG A 263 -6.65 -52.78 -23.89
CA ARG A 263 -6.42 -53.35 -25.22
C ARG A 263 -7.54 -54.37 -25.48
N ARG A 264 -8.34 -54.14 -26.51
CA ARG A 264 -9.23 -55.18 -27.03
C ARG A 264 -8.34 -56.29 -27.55
N ASP A 265 -8.22 -57.36 -26.77
CA ASP A 265 -7.66 -58.61 -27.25
C ASP A 265 -8.45 -59.03 -28.49
N ARG A 266 -7.72 -59.14 -29.60
CA ARG A 266 -8.22 -59.75 -30.84
C ARG A 266 -8.59 -61.19 -30.48
N VAL A 267 -9.88 -61.46 -30.36
CA VAL A 267 -10.41 -62.81 -30.44
C VAL A 267 -10.06 -63.33 -31.84
N VAL A 268 -9.01 -64.14 -31.92
CA VAL A 268 -8.75 -64.98 -33.08
C VAL A 268 -9.80 -66.08 -33.04
N SER A 269 -10.96 -65.81 -33.64
CA SER A 269 -11.95 -66.84 -33.93
C SER A 269 -11.36 -67.76 -34.98
N GLY A 270 -11.09 -69.00 -34.57
CA GLY A 270 -10.73 -70.08 -35.47
C GLY A 270 -11.81 -70.30 -36.53
N THR A 271 -11.35 -70.60 -37.74
CA THR A 271 -12.14 -71.30 -38.75
C THR A 271 -11.38 -72.55 -39.10
N ALA A 272 -11.87 -73.68 -38.57
CA ALA A 272 -11.66 -74.98 -39.16
C ALA A 272 -12.62 -75.11 -40.34
N GLN A 273 -12.15 -75.63 -41.49
CA GLN A 273 -12.91 -76.55 -42.32
C GLN A 273 -12.06 -77.12 -43.48
N LEU A 274 -12.00 -78.45 -43.47
CA LEU A 274 -11.88 -79.44 -44.55
C LEU A 274 -10.58 -79.51 -45.37
#